data_AF-A0A928EHW4-F1
#
_entry.id   AF-A0A928EHW4-F1
#
_cell.length_a   1.000
_cell.length_b   1.000
_cell.length_c   1.000
_cell.angle_alpha   90.00
_cell.angle_beta   90.00
_cell.angle_gamma   90.00
#
_symmetry.space_group_name_H-M   'P 1'
#
loop_
_entity.id
_entity.type
_entity.pdbx_description
1 polymer ?
#
loop_
_entity_poly.entity_id
_entity_poly.type
_entity_poly.pdbx_seq_one_letter_code
_entity_poly.pdbx_strand_id
1 'polypeptide(L)'
;MNMMQMVGIMVFFYFTSILVLSLMHKHINTRLGNTIFIIADLVFFLAWNYAAYLEGWLEDGFMTFGNISPFIMTLIPLTVLLSPKVREYCNAAIGFLWIGMFIALMISPEHAYIFSFNTEASFLYTAEAACHLLASVYGFYLIISGQVKCDFKNWVKSIICMYSVITFGVILNFLFHTNNFQMDPYGGASIYMIDIFSGFWVTLAAYYLGVMLVLTLGMQAGYGVQRLVEKVNIEITEEEADTNDALPEAKDESEEKITVKSDETN
;
A
#
# COMPACT_ATOMS: atom_id res chain seq x y z
N MET A 1 19.25 -2.96 20.34
CA MET A 1 18.58 -1.70 19.96
C MET A 1 17.30 -1.59 20.76
N ASN A 2 17.00 -0.45 21.38
CA ASN A 2 15.77 -0.33 22.19
C ASN A 2 14.54 -0.07 21.28
N MET A 3 13.33 -0.29 21.80
CA MET A 3 12.07 -0.17 21.04
C MET A 3 11.92 1.20 20.36
N MET A 4 12.27 2.28 21.08
CA MET A 4 12.21 3.65 20.55
C MET A 4 13.15 3.86 19.36
N GLN A 5 14.33 3.23 19.36
CA GLN A 5 15.27 3.27 18.24
C GLN A 5 14.74 2.49 17.03
N MET A 6 14.11 1.32 17.24
CA MET A 6 13.46 0.57 16.14
C MET A 6 12.31 1.36 15.51
N VAL A 7 11.41 1.91 16.32
CA VAL A 7 10.32 2.75 15.84
C VAL A 7 10.87 3.96 15.08
N GLY A 8 11.89 4.64 15.62
CA GLY A 8 12.54 5.77 14.95
C GLY A 8 13.12 5.42 13.58
N ILE A 9 13.76 4.25 13.45
CA ILE A 9 14.29 3.76 12.17
C ILE A 9 13.18 3.41 11.19
N MET A 10 12.11 2.72 11.63
CA MET A 10 10.97 2.39 10.76
C MET A 10 10.26 3.63 10.26
N VAL A 11 10.05 4.61 11.14
CA VAL A 11 9.47 5.92 10.80
C VAL A 11 10.37 6.65 9.80
N PHE A 12 11.68 6.65 10.00
CA PHE A 12 12.64 7.24 9.07
C PHE A 12 12.54 6.58 7.68
N PHE A 13 12.63 5.25 7.59
CA PHE A 13 12.53 4.53 6.32
C PHE A 13 11.19 4.75 5.62
N TYR A 14 10.10 4.82 6.38
CA TYR A 14 8.78 5.12 5.84
C TYR A 14 8.72 6.51 5.20
N PHE A 15 9.14 7.55 5.92
CA PHE A 15 9.16 8.91 5.38
C PHE A 15 10.16 9.08 4.25
N THR A 16 11.33 8.44 4.31
CA THR A 16 12.28 8.43 3.19
C THR A 16 11.68 7.75 1.97
N SER A 17 10.97 6.62 2.13
CA SER A 17 10.30 5.93 1.03
C SER A 17 9.21 6.79 0.40
N ILE A 18 8.38 7.43 1.24
CA ILE A 18 7.37 8.39 0.78
C ILE A 18 8.01 9.55 0.03
N LEU A 19 9.08 10.14 0.55
CA LEU A 19 9.79 11.25 -0.09
C LEU A 19 10.34 10.84 -1.45
N VAL A 20 11.05 9.71 -1.50
CA VAL A 20 11.62 9.15 -2.74
C VAL A 20 10.52 8.89 -3.75
N LEU A 21 9.39 8.32 -3.36
CA LEU A 21 8.26 8.08 -4.27
C LEU A 21 7.54 9.35 -4.69
N SER A 22 7.46 10.34 -3.80
CA SER A 22 6.90 11.64 -4.12
C SER A 22 7.77 12.40 -5.11
N LEU A 23 9.08 12.17 -5.12
CA LEU A 23 9.98 12.67 -6.16
C LEU A 23 9.87 11.83 -7.44
N MET A 24 9.79 10.50 -7.31
CA MET A 24 9.77 9.58 -8.44
C MET A 24 8.43 9.57 -9.18
N HIS A 25 7.28 9.86 -8.56
CA HIS A 25 5.98 9.76 -9.24
C HIS A 25 5.86 10.71 -10.43
N LYS A 26 6.62 11.82 -10.43
CA LYS A 26 6.72 12.75 -11.58
C LYS A 26 7.51 12.16 -12.75
N HIS A 27 8.41 11.21 -12.50
CA HIS A 27 9.38 10.72 -13.48
C HIS A 27 9.21 9.23 -13.83
N ILE A 28 8.51 8.46 -13.01
CA ILE A 28 8.26 7.04 -13.21
C ILE A 28 6.89 6.82 -13.83
N ASN A 29 6.89 6.12 -14.97
CA ASN A 29 5.69 5.61 -15.58
C ASN A 29 4.91 4.75 -14.57
N THR A 30 3.62 5.04 -14.40
CA THR A 30 2.70 4.33 -13.50
C THR A 30 2.76 2.82 -13.62
N ARG A 31 2.94 2.29 -14.84
CA ARG A 31 3.10 0.84 -15.07
C ARG A 31 4.37 0.30 -14.42
N LEU A 32 5.50 0.99 -14.60
CA LEU A 32 6.78 0.59 -14.02
C LEU A 32 6.73 0.69 -12.49
N GLY A 33 6.14 1.75 -11.94
CA GLY A 33 5.93 1.90 -10.50
C GLY A 33 5.13 0.73 -9.91
N ASN A 34 3.97 0.43 -10.49
CA ASN A 34 3.14 -0.71 -10.08
C ASN A 34 3.90 -2.04 -10.17
N THR A 35 4.66 -2.27 -11.25
CA THR A 35 5.48 -3.49 -11.41
C THR A 35 6.53 -3.63 -10.31
N ILE A 36 7.23 -2.56 -9.94
CA ILE A 36 8.23 -2.58 -8.87
C ILE A 36 7.58 -2.98 -7.55
N PHE A 37 6.46 -2.36 -7.18
CA PHE A 37 5.74 -2.69 -5.94
C PHE A 37 5.25 -4.13 -5.92
N ILE A 38 4.69 -4.61 -7.03
CA ILE A 38 4.19 -5.98 -7.12
C ILE A 38 5.33 -7.00 -6.98
N ILE A 39 6.47 -6.78 -7.63
CA ILE A 39 7.62 -7.68 -7.52
C ILE A 39 8.19 -7.65 -6.10
N ALA A 40 8.36 -6.46 -5.52
CA ALA A 40 8.84 -6.33 -4.15
C ALA A 40 7.91 -7.04 -3.16
N ASP A 41 6.59 -6.90 -3.33
CA ASP A 41 5.60 -7.50 -2.46
C ASP A 41 5.61 -9.02 -2.57
N LEU A 42 5.69 -9.55 -3.80
CA LEU A 42 5.85 -10.99 -4.02
C LEU A 42 7.11 -11.55 -3.33
N VAL A 43 8.25 -10.83 -3.40
CA VAL A 43 9.50 -11.27 -2.77
C VAL A 43 9.36 -11.32 -1.24
N PHE A 44 8.84 -10.25 -0.62
CA PHE A 44 8.67 -10.22 0.83
C PHE A 44 7.58 -11.17 1.31
N PHE A 45 6.49 -11.33 0.56
CA PHE A 45 5.44 -12.30 0.85
C PHE A 45 5.97 -13.73 0.81
N LEU A 46 6.77 -14.09 -0.20
CA LEU A 46 7.42 -15.41 -0.26
C LEU A 46 8.42 -15.60 0.87
N ALA A 47 9.21 -14.58 1.22
CA ALA A 47 10.13 -14.62 2.35
C ALA A 47 9.39 -14.83 3.68
N TRP A 48 8.26 -14.14 3.88
CA TRP A 48 7.41 -14.29 5.06
C TRP A 48 6.79 -15.69 5.14
N ASN A 49 6.24 -16.23 4.05
CA ASN A 49 5.70 -17.59 4.02
C ASN A 49 6.79 -18.64 4.28
N TYR A 50 7.99 -18.46 3.71
CA TYR A 50 9.13 -19.35 3.97
C TYR A 50 9.58 -19.29 5.43
N ALA A 51 9.64 -18.10 6.02
CA ALA A 51 9.95 -17.93 7.45
C ALA A 51 8.87 -18.59 8.34
N ALA A 52 7.59 -18.42 7.99
CA ALA A 52 6.47 -19.01 8.72
C ALA A 52 6.49 -20.53 8.64
N TYR A 53 6.90 -21.09 7.49
CA TYR A 53 7.12 -22.53 7.33
C TYR A 53 8.21 -23.04 8.28
N LEU A 54 9.37 -22.37 8.32
CA LEU A 54 10.49 -22.78 9.18
C LEU A 54 10.15 -22.74 10.67
N GLU A 55 9.33 -21.77 11.09
CA GLU A 55 8.85 -21.64 12.47
C GLU A 55 7.70 -22.61 12.83
N GLY A 56 7.26 -23.46 11.90
CA GLY A 56 6.14 -24.39 12.12
C GLY A 56 4.75 -23.74 12.15
N TRP A 57 4.65 -22.43 11.89
CA TRP A 57 3.36 -21.71 11.89
C TRP A 57 2.40 -22.24 10.83
N LEU A 58 2.93 -22.75 9.71
CA LEU A 58 2.09 -23.34 8.66
C LEU A 58 1.58 -24.75 9.02
N GLU A 59 2.22 -25.46 9.95
CA GLU A 59 1.82 -26.80 10.39
C GLU A 59 0.69 -26.77 11.44
N ASP A 60 0.63 -25.72 12.27
CA ASP A 60 -0.42 -25.52 13.28
C ASP A 60 -1.78 -25.05 12.72
N GLY A 61 -1.95 -25.07 11.40
CA GLY A 61 -3.14 -24.52 10.75
C GLY A 61 -3.26 -23.00 10.91
N PHE A 62 -2.19 -22.33 11.35
CA PHE A 62 -2.11 -20.88 11.42
C PHE A 62 -1.93 -20.31 10.00
N MET A 63 -3.10 -20.06 9.41
CA MET A 63 -3.43 -19.01 8.44
C MET A 63 -3.31 -19.31 6.95
N THR A 64 -4.38 -18.89 6.26
CA THR A 64 -4.25 -18.16 4.98
C THR A 64 -4.42 -16.63 5.19
N PHE A 65 -5.13 -16.19 6.24
CA PHE A 65 -5.41 -14.76 6.50
C PHE A 65 -5.59 -14.42 7.99
N GLY A 66 -4.57 -14.41 8.86
CA GLY A 66 -4.80 -14.11 10.30
C GLY A 66 -5.33 -12.70 10.59
N ASN A 67 -5.12 -11.77 9.67
CA ASN A 67 -5.78 -10.47 9.66
C ASN A 67 -5.88 -9.96 8.21
N ILE A 68 -6.23 -8.69 8.02
CA ILE A 68 -6.36 -8.07 6.69
C ILE A 68 -5.01 -7.94 5.98
N SER A 69 -3.90 -7.87 6.71
CA SER A 69 -2.58 -7.60 6.13
C SER A 69 -2.10 -8.74 5.20
N PRO A 70 -2.11 -10.04 5.58
CA PRO A 70 -1.84 -11.14 4.66
C PRO A 70 -2.77 -11.16 3.44
N PHE A 71 -4.03 -10.74 3.61
CA PHE A 71 -4.95 -10.61 2.48
C PHE A 71 -4.51 -9.52 1.51
N ILE A 72 -4.15 -8.34 2.01
CA ILE A 72 -3.66 -7.23 1.18
C ILE A 72 -2.35 -7.59 0.48
N MET A 73 -1.43 -8.25 1.17
CA MET A 73 -0.19 -8.78 0.58
C MET A 73 -0.48 -9.81 -0.52
N THR A 74 -1.49 -10.66 -0.35
CA THR A 74 -1.89 -11.58 -1.42
C THR A 74 -2.58 -10.84 -2.58
N LEU A 75 -3.32 -9.77 -2.28
CA LEU A 75 -4.11 -9.03 -3.25
C LEU A 75 -3.24 -8.20 -4.20
N ILE A 76 -2.17 -7.58 -3.70
CA ILE A 76 -1.25 -6.73 -4.48
C ILE A 76 -0.76 -7.42 -5.76
N PRO A 77 -0.16 -8.62 -5.72
CA PRO A 77 0.30 -9.30 -6.94
C PRO A 77 -0.86 -9.85 -7.77
N LEU A 78 -2.01 -10.17 -7.16
CA LEU A 78 -3.17 -10.61 -7.92
C LEU A 78 -3.81 -9.49 -8.74
N THR A 79 -3.63 -8.22 -8.36
CA THR A 79 -4.25 -7.08 -9.06
C THR A 79 -3.96 -7.06 -10.57
N VAL A 80 -2.80 -7.56 -11.02
CA VAL A 80 -2.46 -7.62 -12.46
C VAL A 80 -3.29 -8.62 -13.25
N LEU A 81 -3.80 -9.66 -12.58
CA LEU A 81 -4.64 -10.70 -13.19
C LEU A 81 -6.13 -10.34 -13.17
N LEU A 82 -6.52 -9.36 -12.35
CA LEU A 82 -7.91 -8.94 -12.20
C LEU A 82 -8.39 -8.10 -13.38
N SER A 83 -9.67 -8.25 -13.71
CA SER A 83 -10.35 -7.38 -14.68
C SER A 83 -10.28 -5.91 -14.23
N PRO A 84 -10.32 -4.93 -15.17
CA PRO A 84 -10.18 -3.52 -14.81
C PRO A 84 -11.16 -3.03 -13.74
N LYS A 85 -12.41 -3.52 -13.78
CA LYS A 85 -13.43 -3.17 -12.80
C LYS A 85 -13.09 -3.70 -11.41
N VAL A 86 -12.67 -4.95 -11.29
CA VAL A 86 -12.33 -5.54 -9.98
C VAL A 86 -11.05 -4.92 -9.45
N ARG A 87 -10.06 -4.70 -10.32
CA ARG A 87 -8.81 -4.02 -9.98
C ARG A 87 -9.04 -2.64 -9.38
N GLU A 88 -10.01 -1.88 -9.88
CA GLU A 88 -10.36 -0.57 -9.31
C GLU A 88 -10.81 -0.68 -7.85
N TYR A 89 -11.60 -1.70 -7.50
CA TYR A 89 -12.05 -1.93 -6.12
C TYR A 89 -10.86 -2.32 -5.22
N CYS A 90 -10.01 -3.22 -5.71
CA CYS A 90 -8.82 -3.66 -4.99
C CYS A 90 -7.83 -2.52 -4.78
N ASN A 91 -7.57 -1.71 -5.80
CA ASN A 91 -6.71 -0.54 -5.69
C ASN A 91 -7.28 0.49 -4.72
N ALA A 92 -8.59 0.73 -4.71
CA ALA A 92 -9.21 1.60 -3.71
C ALA A 92 -9.04 1.05 -2.29
N ALA A 93 -9.18 -0.27 -2.09
CA ALA A 93 -8.94 -0.91 -0.80
C ALA A 93 -7.48 -0.80 -0.34
N ILE A 94 -6.52 -1.15 -1.20
CA ILE A 94 -5.08 -1.00 -0.92
C ILE A 94 -4.76 0.47 -0.63
N GLY A 95 -5.29 1.37 -1.46
CA GLY A 95 -5.14 2.81 -1.35
C GLY A 95 -5.58 3.32 0.01
N PHE A 96 -6.76 2.96 0.52
CA PHE A 96 -7.24 3.45 1.82
C PHE A 96 -6.75 2.67 3.03
N LEU A 97 -6.23 1.45 2.85
CA LEU A 97 -5.64 0.70 3.97
C LEU A 97 -4.20 1.12 4.30
N TRP A 98 -3.61 2.03 3.53
CA TRP A 98 -2.22 2.47 3.72
C TRP A 98 -1.90 2.90 5.16
N ILE A 99 -2.79 3.65 5.81
CA ILE A 99 -2.64 4.05 7.22
C ILE A 99 -2.77 2.85 8.16
N GLY A 100 -3.70 1.94 7.88
CA GLY A 100 -3.84 0.71 8.66
C GLY A 100 -2.57 -0.13 8.62
N MET A 101 -1.97 -0.27 7.43
CA MET A 101 -0.70 -0.97 7.23
C MET A 101 0.46 -0.26 7.93
N PHE A 102 0.48 1.07 7.94
CA PHE A 102 1.48 1.84 8.68
C PHE A 102 1.33 1.69 10.20
N ILE A 103 0.10 1.76 10.72
CA ILE A 103 -0.17 1.55 12.14
C ILE A 103 0.21 0.13 12.55
N ALA A 104 -0.12 -0.87 11.73
CA ALA A 104 0.28 -2.26 11.96
C ALA A 104 1.81 -2.42 11.99
N LEU A 105 2.54 -1.74 11.10
CA LEU A 105 4.00 -1.66 11.14
C LEU A 105 4.50 -1.06 12.47
N MET A 106 3.86 -0.03 12.99
CA MET A 106 4.28 0.60 14.27
C MET A 106 4.00 -0.26 15.50
N ILE A 107 2.99 -1.14 15.43
CA ILE A 107 2.62 -2.05 16.52
C ILE A 107 3.37 -3.40 16.42
N SER A 108 3.83 -3.79 15.23
CA SER A 108 4.63 -5.01 15.00
C SER A 108 5.89 -5.12 15.90
N PRO A 109 6.64 -4.05 16.21
CA PRO A 109 7.76 -4.08 17.16
C PRO A 109 7.41 -4.56 18.58
N GLU A 110 6.16 -4.40 19.04
CA GLU A 110 5.73 -4.96 20.34
C GLU A 110 5.70 -6.50 20.29
N HIS A 111 5.35 -7.08 19.14
CA HIS A 111 5.49 -8.52 18.92
C HIS A 111 6.97 -8.92 18.86
N ALA A 112 7.82 -8.16 18.17
CA ALA A 112 9.25 -8.45 18.05
C ALA A 112 10.03 -8.35 19.38
N TYR A 113 9.63 -7.45 20.29
CA TYR A 113 10.29 -7.28 21.59
C TYR A 113 10.01 -8.46 22.54
N ILE A 114 8.80 -9.03 22.49
CA ILE A 114 8.38 -10.17 23.32
C ILE A 114 9.17 -11.46 22.97
N PHE A 115 9.63 -11.61 21.72
CA PHE A 115 10.29 -12.84 21.22
C PHE A 115 11.79 -12.68 20.93
N SER A 116 12.43 -11.64 21.47
CA SER A 116 13.80 -11.19 21.15
C SER A 116 14.98 -12.11 21.57
N PHE A 117 14.79 -13.43 21.68
CA PHE A 117 15.85 -14.39 21.97
C PHE A 117 16.00 -15.54 20.96
N ASN A 118 15.22 -15.59 19.87
CA ASN A 118 15.38 -16.60 18.83
C ASN A 118 15.67 -15.98 17.44
N THR A 119 16.73 -16.42 16.77
CA THR A 119 17.22 -15.83 15.52
C THR A 119 16.29 -16.08 14.33
N GLU A 120 15.56 -17.20 14.32
CA GLU A 120 14.64 -17.55 13.23
C GLU A 120 13.35 -16.71 13.31
N ALA A 121 12.78 -16.56 14.51
CA ALA A 121 11.62 -15.69 14.75
C ALA A 121 11.91 -14.23 14.38
N SER A 122 13.15 -13.77 14.54
CA SER A 122 13.56 -12.42 14.13
C SER A 122 13.43 -12.16 12.63
N PHE A 123 13.65 -13.20 11.79
CA PHE A 123 13.50 -13.09 10.34
C PHE A 123 12.03 -13.04 9.93
N LEU A 124 11.18 -13.87 10.54
CA LEU A 124 9.73 -13.87 10.31
C LEU A 124 9.10 -12.49 10.54
N TYR A 125 9.37 -11.88 11.70
CA TYR A 125 8.83 -10.56 12.04
C TYR A 125 9.42 -9.44 11.19
N THR A 126 10.69 -9.55 10.78
CA THR A 126 11.30 -8.59 9.85
C THR A 126 10.64 -8.65 8.48
N ALA A 127 10.36 -9.85 7.97
CA ALA A 127 9.64 -10.05 6.72
C ALA A 127 8.20 -9.51 6.81
N GLU A 128 7.50 -9.78 7.91
CA GLU A 128 6.15 -9.25 8.15
C GLU A 128 6.15 -7.70 8.18
N ALA A 129 7.10 -7.09 8.90
CA ALA A 129 7.23 -5.63 8.96
C ALA A 129 7.53 -5.04 7.57
N ALA A 130 8.41 -5.69 6.79
CA ALA A 130 8.72 -5.26 5.42
C ALA A 130 7.47 -5.30 4.53
N CYS A 131 6.65 -6.34 4.62
CA CYS A 131 5.39 -6.42 3.88
C CYS A 131 4.40 -5.31 4.27
N HIS A 132 4.24 -5.03 5.57
CA HIS A 132 3.37 -3.93 6.04
C HIS A 132 3.86 -2.56 5.55
N LEU A 133 5.17 -2.33 5.64
CA LEU A 133 5.81 -1.12 5.12
C LEU A 133 5.52 -0.97 3.62
N LEU A 134 5.77 -2.03 2.85
CA LEU A 134 5.59 -1.99 1.41
C LEU A 134 4.13 -1.79 1.00
N ALA A 135 3.19 -2.51 1.61
CA ALA A 135 1.76 -2.37 1.36
C ALA A 135 1.27 -0.94 1.71
N SER A 136 1.77 -0.38 2.81
CA SER A 136 1.48 1.00 3.20
C SER A 136 1.99 2.01 2.16
N VAL A 137 3.26 1.86 1.77
CA VAL A 137 3.90 2.74 0.80
C VAL A 137 3.26 2.62 -0.59
N TYR A 138 2.85 1.42 -1.00
CA TYR A 138 2.15 1.20 -2.26
C TYR A 138 0.74 1.83 -2.24
N GLY A 139 -0.02 1.65 -1.16
CA GLY A 139 -1.32 2.32 -0.99
C GLY A 139 -1.20 3.84 -1.06
N PHE A 140 -0.18 4.41 -0.42
CA PHE A 140 0.14 5.83 -0.53
C PHE A 140 0.50 6.24 -1.96
N TYR A 141 1.34 5.45 -2.65
CA TYR A 141 1.69 5.67 -4.05
C TYR A 141 0.47 5.73 -4.97
N LEU A 142 -0.51 4.82 -4.79
CA LEU A 142 -1.76 4.82 -5.55
C LEU A 142 -2.56 6.13 -5.38
N ILE A 143 -2.52 6.73 -4.19
CA ILE A 143 -3.20 8.00 -3.89
C ILE A 143 -2.47 9.17 -4.56
N ILE A 144 -1.15 9.30 -4.36
CA ILE A 144 -0.37 10.45 -4.89
C ILE A 144 -0.23 10.42 -6.41
N SER A 145 -0.23 9.23 -7.01
CA SER A 145 -0.19 9.07 -8.48
C SER A 145 -1.56 9.27 -9.15
N GLY A 146 -2.60 9.57 -8.37
CA GLY A 146 -3.96 9.78 -8.89
C GLY A 146 -4.68 8.50 -9.34
N GLN A 147 -4.11 7.32 -9.13
CA GLN A 147 -4.74 6.04 -9.45
C GLN A 147 -5.95 5.74 -8.56
N VAL A 148 -5.96 6.28 -7.34
CA VAL A 148 -7.07 6.19 -6.39
C VAL A 148 -7.47 7.59 -5.98
N LYS A 149 -8.69 8.01 -6.35
CA LYS A 149 -9.26 9.28 -5.91
C LYS A 149 -9.88 9.12 -4.52
N CYS A 150 -9.52 9.99 -3.57
CA CYS A 150 -10.05 10.00 -2.21
C CYS A 150 -11.45 10.63 -2.17
N ASP A 151 -12.45 9.90 -2.66
CA ASP A 151 -13.85 10.30 -2.64
C ASP A 151 -14.76 9.22 -2.04
N PHE A 152 -16.01 9.59 -1.77
CA PHE A 152 -17.01 8.69 -1.19
C PHE A 152 -17.26 7.45 -2.05
N LYS A 153 -17.21 7.59 -3.39
CA LYS A 153 -17.46 6.49 -4.33
C LYS A 153 -16.40 5.41 -4.17
N ASN A 154 -15.12 5.78 -4.19
CA ASN A 154 -14.04 4.82 -4.00
C ASN A 154 -14.01 4.28 -2.56
N TRP A 155 -14.42 5.07 -1.56
CA TRP A 155 -14.52 4.60 -0.19
C TRP A 155 -15.56 3.48 -0.08
N VAL A 156 -16.74 3.63 -0.69
CA VAL A 156 -17.73 2.55 -0.77
C VAL A 156 -17.17 1.31 -1.50
N LYS A 157 -16.44 1.48 -2.60
CA LYS A 157 -15.78 0.35 -3.30
C LYS A 157 -14.80 -0.39 -2.41
N SER A 158 -14.01 0.33 -1.62
CA SER A 158 -13.06 -0.26 -0.68
C SER A 158 -13.78 -1.08 0.40
N ILE A 159 -14.88 -0.56 0.96
CA ILE A 159 -15.70 -1.29 1.94
C ILE A 159 -16.26 -2.55 1.32
N ILE A 160 -16.86 -2.47 0.13
CA ILE A 160 -17.41 -3.64 -0.56
C ILE A 160 -16.32 -4.69 -0.77
N CYS A 161 -15.12 -4.28 -1.23
CA CYS A 161 -13.99 -5.18 -1.42
C CYS A 161 -13.61 -5.88 -0.12
N MET A 162 -13.36 -5.12 0.95
CA MET A 162 -12.92 -5.66 2.23
C MET A 162 -13.98 -6.53 2.90
N TYR A 163 -15.24 -6.09 2.89
CA TYR A 163 -16.31 -6.82 3.55
C TYR A 163 -16.62 -8.13 2.83
N SER A 164 -16.53 -8.15 1.49
CA SER A 164 -16.71 -9.38 0.71
C SER A 164 -15.64 -10.42 1.06
N VAL A 165 -14.40 -9.98 1.25
CA VAL A 165 -13.27 -10.82 1.61
C VAL A 165 -13.42 -11.40 3.01
N ILE A 166 -13.79 -10.55 3.98
CA ILE A 166 -14.04 -10.99 5.36
C ILE A 166 -15.20 -11.98 5.41
N THR A 167 -16.31 -11.67 4.71
CA THR A 167 -17.47 -12.56 4.61
C THR A 167 -17.06 -13.91 4.01
N PHE A 168 -16.28 -13.90 2.93
CA PHE A 168 -15.80 -15.12 2.30
C PHE A 168 -14.91 -15.93 3.24
N GLY A 169 -13.96 -15.32 3.94
CA GLY A 169 -13.12 -16.00 4.93
C GLY A 169 -13.93 -16.61 6.07
N VAL A 170 -14.97 -15.91 6.55
CA VAL A 170 -15.91 -16.44 7.54
C VAL A 170 -16.65 -17.66 7.01
N ILE A 171 -17.14 -17.63 5.77
CA ILE A 171 -17.78 -18.79 5.15
C ILE A 171 -16.81 -19.98 5.09
N LEU A 172 -15.55 -19.74 4.71
CA LEU A 172 -14.53 -20.79 4.70
C LEU A 172 -14.29 -21.38 6.10
N ASN A 173 -14.31 -20.54 7.15
CA ASN A 173 -14.17 -21.01 8.53
C ASN A 173 -15.27 -22.02 8.90
N PHE A 174 -16.53 -21.76 8.51
CA PHE A 174 -17.64 -22.69 8.74
C PHE A 174 -17.58 -23.96 7.88
N LEU A 175 -17.11 -23.86 6.64
CA LEU A 175 -17.09 -25.00 5.72
C LEU A 175 -15.91 -25.95 5.95
N PHE A 176 -14.76 -25.40 6.32
CA PHE A 176 -13.49 -26.12 6.36
C PHE A 176 -12.86 -26.16 7.74
N HIS A 177 -13.54 -25.66 8.78
CA HIS A 177 -13.01 -25.57 10.14
C HIS A 177 -11.66 -24.84 10.20
N THR A 178 -11.53 -23.76 9.42
CA THR A 178 -10.35 -22.88 9.39
C THR A 178 -10.53 -21.68 10.34
N ASN A 179 -9.43 -20.97 10.62
CA ASN A 179 -9.42 -19.79 11.49
C ASN A 179 -8.97 -18.51 10.76
N ASN A 180 -9.57 -18.20 9.61
CA ASN A 180 -9.34 -16.94 8.91
C ASN A 180 -9.74 -15.75 9.78
N PHE A 181 -8.99 -14.67 9.66
CA PHE A 181 -9.05 -13.45 10.45
C PHE A 181 -8.94 -13.69 11.96
N GLN A 182 -8.29 -14.81 12.36
CA GLN A 182 -8.19 -15.27 13.74
C GLN A 182 -9.57 -15.40 14.42
N MET A 183 -10.59 -15.76 13.65
CA MET A 183 -11.94 -16.00 14.14
C MET A 183 -12.28 -17.48 14.01
N ASP A 184 -12.51 -18.15 15.14
CA ASP A 184 -13.03 -19.52 15.15
C ASP A 184 -14.51 -19.53 15.55
N PRO A 185 -15.43 -19.92 14.65
CA PRO A 185 -16.84 -20.06 14.99
C PRO A 185 -17.14 -21.21 15.97
N TYR A 186 -16.19 -22.13 16.20
CA TYR A 186 -16.31 -23.30 17.08
C TYR A 186 -15.59 -23.14 18.44
N GLY A 187 -15.00 -21.98 18.71
CA GLY A 187 -14.56 -21.59 20.06
C GLY A 187 -13.07 -21.78 20.38
N GLY A 188 -12.20 -22.03 19.40
CA GLY A 188 -10.75 -22.23 19.59
C GLY A 188 -9.88 -20.98 19.55
N ALA A 189 -10.33 -19.85 18.98
CA ALA A 189 -9.55 -18.61 18.89
C ALA A 189 -10.41 -17.35 18.72
N SER A 190 -10.11 -16.32 19.51
CA SER A 190 -10.56 -14.93 19.35
C SER A 190 -9.36 -14.10 18.86
N ILE A 191 -9.61 -13.14 17.96
CA ILE A 191 -8.64 -12.19 17.37
C ILE A 191 -7.79 -11.47 18.43
N TYR A 192 -8.27 -11.50 19.67
CA TYR A 192 -7.44 -11.26 20.82
C TYR A 192 -7.72 -12.36 21.84
N MET A 193 -6.66 -12.96 22.39
CA MET A 193 -6.67 -13.52 23.75
C MET A 193 -7.07 -12.47 24.83
N ILE A 194 -7.41 -11.25 24.40
CA ILE A 194 -8.02 -10.19 25.18
C ILE A 194 -9.54 -10.46 25.20
N ASP A 195 -10.00 -11.01 26.33
CA ASP A 195 -11.39 -11.36 26.69
C ASP A 195 -12.41 -10.19 26.68
N ILE A 196 -12.18 -9.10 25.94
CA ILE A 196 -13.11 -7.95 25.94
C ILE A 196 -14.42 -8.27 25.20
N PHE A 197 -14.36 -9.10 24.16
CA PHE A 197 -15.53 -9.49 23.37
C PHE A 197 -15.66 -11.02 23.33
N SER A 198 -16.43 -11.58 24.26
CA SER A 198 -16.76 -12.99 24.24
C SER A 198 -17.81 -13.27 23.16
N GLY A 199 -17.44 -14.00 22.11
CA GLY A 199 -18.37 -14.58 21.12
C GLY A 199 -18.05 -14.20 19.68
N PHE A 200 -18.05 -15.22 18.81
CA PHE A 200 -17.71 -15.12 17.39
C PHE A 200 -18.39 -13.94 16.66
N TRP A 201 -19.70 -13.76 16.84
CA TRP A 201 -20.45 -12.72 16.13
C TRP A 201 -20.12 -11.30 16.61
N VAL A 202 -19.83 -11.12 17.89
CA VAL A 202 -19.45 -9.82 18.46
C VAL A 202 -18.07 -9.44 17.94
N THR A 203 -17.15 -10.41 17.95
CA THR A 203 -15.79 -10.29 17.43
C THR A 203 -15.78 -9.98 15.93
N LEU A 204 -16.62 -10.65 15.13
CA LEU A 204 -16.80 -10.36 13.71
C LEU A 204 -17.33 -8.94 13.46
N ALA A 205 -18.34 -8.50 14.24
CA ALA A 205 -18.88 -7.15 14.13
C ALA A 205 -17.85 -6.07 14.49
N ALA A 206 -17.09 -6.29 15.57
CA ALA A 206 -15.99 -5.41 15.98
C ALA A 206 -14.91 -5.34 14.89
N TYR A 207 -14.61 -6.46 14.23
CA TYR A 207 -13.67 -6.50 13.12
C TYR A 207 -14.15 -5.64 11.96
N TYR A 208 -15.37 -5.87 11.45
CA TYR A 208 -15.96 -5.04 10.39
C TYR A 208 -15.91 -3.55 10.71
N LEU A 209 -16.27 -3.18 11.94
CA LEU A 209 -16.21 -1.80 12.41
C LEU A 209 -14.78 -1.24 12.39
N GLY A 210 -13.80 -2.02 12.86
CA GLY A 210 -12.39 -1.66 12.81
C GLY A 210 -11.89 -1.41 11.38
N VAL A 211 -12.27 -2.29 10.44
CA VAL A 211 -11.92 -2.11 9.02
C VAL A 211 -12.52 -0.84 8.46
N MET A 212 -13.81 -0.60 8.72
CA MET A 212 -14.49 0.62 8.27
C MET A 212 -13.83 1.87 8.82
N LEU A 213 -13.42 1.86 10.10
CA LEU A 213 -12.72 2.98 10.72
C LEU A 213 -11.37 3.24 10.04
N VAL A 214 -10.56 2.21 9.82
CA VAL A 214 -9.26 2.32 9.14
C VAL A 214 -9.40 2.86 7.72
N LEU A 215 -10.36 2.33 6.95
CA LEU A 215 -10.64 2.83 5.59
C LEU A 215 -11.09 4.30 5.60
N THR A 216 -11.87 4.70 6.59
CA THR A 216 -12.32 6.10 6.76
C THR A 216 -11.15 7.03 7.09
N LEU A 217 -10.27 6.61 8.00
CA LEU A 217 -9.04 7.36 8.32
C LEU A 217 -8.13 7.47 7.09
N GLY A 218 -7.96 6.37 6.36
CA GLY A 218 -7.24 6.31 5.10
C GLY A 218 -7.77 7.28 4.05
N MET A 219 -9.09 7.34 3.89
CA MET A 219 -9.77 8.28 2.98
C MET A 219 -9.52 9.73 3.41
N GLN A 220 -9.73 10.08 4.68
CA GLN A 220 -9.59 11.45 5.17
C GLN A 220 -8.15 11.97 5.06
N ALA A 221 -7.18 11.16 5.47
CA ALA A 221 -5.77 11.53 5.36
C ALA A 221 -5.32 11.58 3.89
N GLY A 222 -5.74 10.60 3.08
CA GLY A 222 -5.47 10.59 1.64
C GLY A 222 -6.04 11.83 0.94
N TYR A 223 -7.23 12.28 1.32
CA TYR A 223 -7.83 13.51 0.81
C TYR A 223 -6.98 14.74 1.14
N GLY A 224 -6.46 14.82 2.37
CA GLY A 224 -5.53 15.88 2.77
C GLY A 224 -4.24 15.87 1.95
N VAL A 225 -3.68 14.69 1.69
CA VAL A 225 -2.47 14.50 0.87
C VAL A 225 -2.73 14.91 -0.58
N GLN A 226 -3.85 14.49 -1.19
CA GLN A 226 -4.19 14.87 -2.56
C GLN A 226 -4.28 16.38 -2.73
N ARG A 227 -4.94 17.07 -1.79
CA ARG A 227 -4.98 18.55 -1.79
C ARG A 227 -3.60 19.19 -1.65
N LEU A 228 -2.70 18.59 -0.88
CA LEU A 228 -1.34 19.10 -0.73
C LEU A 228 -0.55 18.94 -2.04
N VAL A 229 -0.64 17.77 -2.68
CA VAL A 229 0.01 17.50 -3.97
C VAL A 229 -0.53 18.41 -5.06
N GLU A 230 -1.85 18.64 -5.11
CA GLU A 230 -2.48 19.59 -6.04
C GLU A 230 -1.92 21.00 -5.86
N LYS A 231 -1.82 21.50 -4.61
CA LYS A 231 -1.25 22.83 -4.33
C LYS A 231 0.21 22.96 -4.77
N VAL A 232 1.04 21.99 -4.40
CA VAL A 232 2.48 21.99 -4.74
C VAL A 232 2.67 21.94 -6.26
N ASN A 233 1.84 21.18 -6.99
CA ASN A 233 1.94 21.14 -8.44
C ASN A 233 1.53 22.45 -9.11
N ILE A 234 0.54 23.17 -8.56
CA ILE A 234 0.16 24.50 -9.05
C ILE A 234 1.32 25.48 -8.87
N GLU A 235 1.90 25.56 -7.68
CA GLU A 235 3.02 26.47 -7.37
C GLU A 235 4.22 26.24 -8.30
N ILE A 236 4.58 24.98 -8.58
CA ILE A 236 5.68 24.66 -9.51
C ILE A 236 5.34 25.05 -10.96
N THR A 237 4.09 24.87 -11.38
CA THR A 237 3.69 25.21 -12.76
C THR A 237 3.66 26.73 -12.97
N GLU A 238 3.29 27.50 -11.95
CA GLU A 238 3.37 28.96 -11.95
C GLU A 238 4.83 29.45 -11.98
N GLU A 239 5.73 28.81 -11.22
CA GLU A 239 7.16 29.13 -11.24
C GLU A 239 7.85 28.75 -12.57
N GLU A 240 7.46 27.64 -13.20
CA GLU A 240 7.89 27.26 -14.55
C GLU A 240 7.33 28.20 -15.64
N ALA A 241 6.14 28.77 -15.45
CA ALA A 241 5.60 29.77 -16.37
C ALA A 241 6.36 31.11 -16.25
N ASP A 242 6.61 31.58 -15.02
CA ASP A 242 7.35 32.83 -14.77
C ASP A 242 8.82 32.75 -15.23
N THR A 243 9.44 31.55 -15.18
CA THR A 243 10.81 31.35 -15.68
C THR A 243 10.90 31.22 -17.19
N ASN A 244 9.84 30.74 -17.87
CA ASN A 244 9.80 30.67 -19.33
C ASN A 244 9.47 32.02 -19.99
N ASP A 245 8.70 32.89 -19.32
CA ASP A 245 8.49 34.28 -19.78
C ASP A 245 9.72 35.18 -19.57
N ALA A 246 10.71 34.74 -18.78
CA ALA A 246 11.96 35.44 -18.52
C ALA A 246 13.12 35.06 -19.48
N LEU A 247 12.91 34.10 -20.39
CA LEU A 247 13.89 33.79 -21.46
C LEU A 247 13.68 34.76 -22.62
N PRO A 248 14.61 35.71 -22.87
CA PRO A 248 14.50 36.56 -24.04
C PRO A 248 14.57 35.67 -25.29
N GLU A 249 13.60 35.81 -26.18
CA GLU A 249 13.67 35.22 -27.52
C GLU A 249 15.05 35.56 -28.12
N ALA A 250 15.89 34.54 -28.26
CA ALA A 250 17.09 34.66 -29.06
C ALA A 250 16.63 34.95 -30.49
N LYS A 251 16.70 36.22 -30.88
CA LYS A 251 16.51 36.62 -32.27
C LYS A 251 17.55 35.89 -33.11
N ASP A 252 17.05 34.97 -33.91
CA ASP A 252 17.82 34.24 -34.92
C ASP A 252 18.17 35.22 -36.04
N GLU A 253 19.23 36.02 -35.85
CA GLU A 253 19.85 36.82 -36.89
C GLU A 253 20.82 35.95 -37.69
N SER A 254 20.30 35.11 -38.61
CA SER A 254 21.00 34.80 -39.86
C SER A 254 20.22 33.80 -40.71
N GLU A 255 19.50 34.26 -41.73
CA GLU A 255 19.50 33.55 -43.03
C GLU A 255 19.49 34.58 -44.16
N GLU A 256 20.70 34.87 -44.63
CA GLU A 256 21.01 35.65 -45.81
C GLU A 256 20.49 34.89 -47.06
N LYS A 257 19.59 35.53 -47.82
CA LYS A 257 19.08 35.04 -49.10
C LYS A 257 20.21 34.90 -50.13
N ILE A 258 20.75 33.70 -50.29
CA ILE A 258 21.54 33.38 -51.49
C ILE A 258 20.56 33.14 -52.65
N THR A 259 20.54 34.10 -53.57
CA THR A 259 19.78 34.03 -54.82
C THR A 259 20.70 33.50 -55.90
N VAL A 260 20.57 32.22 -56.28
CA VAL A 260 21.30 31.66 -57.43
C VAL A 260 20.49 31.92 -58.69
N LYS A 261 20.98 32.82 -59.54
CA LYS A 261 20.58 32.94 -60.95
C LYS A 261 21.14 31.74 -61.71
N SER A 262 20.28 30.96 -62.35
CA SER A 262 20.66 30.05 -63.43
C SER A 262 20.30 30.69 -64.77
N ASP A 263 21.29 31.26 -65.46
CA ASP A 263 21.24 31.56 -66.88
C ASP A 263 22.22 30.63 -67.62
N GLU A 264 21.64 29.84 -68.53
CA GLU A 264 22.12 29.30 -69.81
C GLU A 264 23.61 28.99 -70.04
N THR A 265 23.91 27.74 -70.43
CA THR A 265 24.42 27.38 -71.79
C THR A 265 24.77 25.88 -71.93
N ASN A 266 23.91 25.14 -72.64
CA ASN A 266 24.16 24.24 -73.79
C ASN A 266 23.02 23.23 -73.95
#